data_AF-A0A2D4KAL7-F1
#
_entry.id   AF-A0A2D4KAL7-F1
#
_cell.length_a   1.000
_cell.length_b   1.000
_cell.length_c   1.000
_cell.angle_alpha   90.00
_cell.angle_beta   90.00
_cell.angle_gamma   90.00
#
_symmetry.space_group_name_H-M   'P 1'
#
loop_
_entity.id
_entity.type
_entity.pdbx_description
1 polymer ?
#
loop_
_entity_poly.entity_id
_entity_poly.type
_entity_poly.pdbx_seq_one_letter_code
_entity_poly.pdbx_strand_id
1 'polypeptide(L)'
;ASEVLGPVEAAPEYRVIVDANNLTVEIENELNIIHKFIRDKYSKRFPELESLVPNALDYIRTVKELGNSLDKCKNNENLQQILTNATIMVVSVTASTTQGQQLTEEELERIEEACDMALELNQSKHRIYEYVESRMSFIAPNLSIIVGASTAAKIMGIAGGLT
;
A
#
# COMPACT_ATOMS: atom_id res chain seq x y z
N ALA A 1 -18.98 29.37 13.07
CA ALA A 1 -19.64 28.24 12.42
C ALA A 1 -20.31 28.79 11.17
N SER A 2 -19.78 28.46 9.99
CA SER A 2 -20.40 28.90 8.73
C SER A 2 -21.47 27.86 8.41
N GLU A 3 -22.75 28.24 8.51
CA GLU A 3 -23.86 27.43 8.04
C GLU A 3 -23.67 27.18 6.54
N VAL A 4 -23.63 25.89 6.16
CA VAL A 4 -23.64 25.49 4.75
C VAL A 4 -25.05 25.76 4.23
N LEU A 5 -25.25 26.94 3.63
CA LEU A 5 -26.52 27.35 3.06
C LEU A 5 -26.66 26.76 1.65
N GLY A 6 -27.08 25.50 1.56
CA GLY A 6 -27.34 24.77 0.30
C GLY A 6 -27.23 23.25 0.46
N PRO A 7 -27.66 22.46 -0.54
CA PRO A 7 -27.44 21.02 -0.54
C PRO A 7 -25.94 20.74 -0.44
N VAL A 8 -25.54 19.82 0.45
CA VAL A 8 -24.12 19.51 0.67
C VAL A 8 -23.48 18.97 -0.62
N GLU A 9 -24.27 18.41 -1.54
CA GLU A 9 -23.82 17.97 -2.86
C GLU A 9 -23.45 19.12 -3.82
N ALA A 10 -24.03 20.30 -3.61
CA ALA A 10 -23.75 21.48 -4.44
C ALA A 10 -22.40 22.11 -4.07
N ALA A 11 -21.82 21.73 -2.93
CA ALA A 11 -20.49 22.18 -2.55
C ALA A 11 -19.45 21.51 -3.47
N PRO A 12 -18.55 22.29 -4.11
CA PRO A 12 -17.50 21.74 -4.97
C PRO A 12 -16.60 20.74 -4.23
N GLU A 13 -16.55 20.85 -2.91
CA GLU A 13 -15.79 19.98 -2.03
C GLU A 13 -16.28 18.53 -1.99
N TYR A 14 -17.58 18.30 -2.14
CA TYR A 14 -18.14 16.95 -2.16
C TYR A 14 -17.58 16.11 -3.32
N ARG A 15 -17.49 16.71 -4.52
CA ARG A 15 -16.88 16.06 -5.70
C ARG A 15 -15.42 15.71 -5.45
N VAL A 16 -14.65 16.62 -4.84
CA VAL A 16 -13.23 16.39 -4.54
C VAL A 16 -13.05 15.19 -3.61
N ILE A 17 -13.95 14.98 -2.65
CA ILE A 17 -13.89 13.85 -1.71
C ILE A 17 -14.19 12.52 -2.41
N VAL A 18 -15.19 12.50 -3.30
CA VAL A 18 -15.52 11.31 -4.10
C VAL A 18 -14.36 10.98 -5.04
N ASP A 19 -13.83 11.97 -5.75
CA ASP A 19 -12.69 11.81 -6.67
C ASP A 19 -11.44 11.34 -5.92
N ALA A 20 -11.14 11.95 -4.76
CA ALA A 20 -10.05 11.53 -3.89
C ALA A 20 -10.19 10.06 -3.44
N ASN A 21 -11.40 9.63 -3.08
CA ASN A 21 -11.65 8.25 -2.70
C ASN A 21 -11.63 7.27 -3.89
N ASN A 22 -11.87 7.73 -5.11
CA ASN A 22 -11.65 6.92 -6.31
C ASN A 22 -10.15 6.76 -6.60
N LEU A 23 -9.36 7.83 -6.44
CA LEU A 23 -7.91 7.79 -6.58
C LEU A 23 -7.27 6.77 -5.62
N THR A 24 -7.77 6.61 -4.38
CA THR A 24 -7.23 5.59 -3.47
C THR A 24 -7.42 4.16 -3.99
N VAL A 25 -8.53 3.90 -4.69
CA VAL A 25 -8.78 2.59 -5.33
C VAL A 25 -7.86 2.38 -6.53
N GLU A 26 -7.63 3.43 -7.33
CA GLU A 26 -6.66 3.36 -8.43
C GLU A 26 -5.24 3.10 -7.92
N ILE A 27 -4.83 3.76 -6.83
CA ILE A 27 -3.54 3.51 -6.19
C ILE A 27 -3.45 2.06 -5.68
N GLU A 28 -4.51 1.48 -5.11
CA GLU A 28 -4.51 0.07 -4.72
C GLU A 28 -4.31 -0.89 -5.90
N ASN A 29 -4.93 -0.60 -7.04
CA ASN A 29 -4.74 -1.39 -8.25
C ASN A 29 -3.30 -1.28 -8.76
N GLU A 30 -2.74 -0.07 -8.77
CA GLU A 30 -1.36 0.16 -9.19
C GLU A 30 -0.35 -0.51 -8.25
N LEU A 31 -0.56 -0.43 -6.94
CA LEU A 31 0.26 -1.15 -5.95
C LEU A 31 0.28 -2.66 -6.19
N ASN A 32 -0.87 -3.24 -6.58
CA ASN A 32 -0.94 -4.67 -6.92
C ASN A 32 -0.18 -5.01 -8.21
N ILE A 33 -0.17 -4.11 -9.19
CA ILE A 33 0.59 -4.28 -10.44
C ILE A 33 2.10 -4.19 -10.14
N ILE A 34 2.52 -3.18 -9.38
CA ILE A 34 3.92 -3.01 -8.97
C ILE A 34 4.39 -4.20 -8.13
N HIS A 35 3.56 -4.68 -7.20
CA HIS A 35 3.87 -5.88 -6.41
C HIS A 35 4.13 -7.10 -7.29
N LYS A 36 3.28 -7.35 -8.31
CA LYS A 36 3.49 -8.44 -9.27
C LYS A 36 4.80 -8.25 -10.04
N PHE A 37 5.10 -7.03 -10.49
CA PHE A 37 6.34 -6.72 -11.19
C PHE A 37 7.57 -7.02 -10.33
N ILE A 38 7.61 -6.51 -9.09
CA ILE A 38 8.72 -6.73 -8.15
C ILE A 38 8.90 -8.21 -7.89
N ARG A 39 7.80 -8.92 -7.62
CA ARG A 39 7.80 -10.36 -7.36
C ARG A 39 8.35 -11.16 -8.54
N ASP A 40 7.88 -10.90 -9.75
CA ASP A 40 8.29 -11.63 -10.94
C ASP A 40 9.78 -11.39 -11.25
N LYS A 41 10.30 -10.18 -11.01
CA LYS A 41 11.72 -9.85 -11.19
C LYS A 41 12.61 -10.40 -10.09
N TYR A 42 12.20 -10.25 -8.83
CA TYR A 42 12.97 -10.68 -7.67
C TYR A 42 12.93 -12.21 -7.47
N SER A 43 11.97 -12.91 -8.08
CA SER A 43 11.93 -14.38 -8.12
C SER A 43 13.23 -14.99 -8.69
N LYS A 44 13.94 -14.28 -9.57
CA LYS A 44 15.28 -14.68 -10.05
C LYS A 44 16.32 -14.77 -8.92
N ARG A 45 16.20 -13.93 -7.89
CA ARG A 45 17.11 -13.88 -6.73
C ARG A 45 16.66 -14.76 -5.58
N PHE A 46 15.38 -14.69 -5.24
CA PHE A 46 14.83 -15.39 -4.07
C PHE A 46 13.38 -15.82 -4.34
N PRO A 47 13.17 -16.89 -5.12
CA PRO A 47 11.84 -17.32 -5.55
C PRO A 47 10.94 -17.74 -4.38
N GLU A 48 11.53 -18.28 -3.31
CA GLU A 48 10.76 -18.76 -2.17
C GLU A 48 10.11 -17.63 -1.34
N LEU A 49 10.63 -16.39 -1.46
CA LEU A 49 10.15 -15.25 -0.66
C LEU A 49 8.66 -14.97 -0.87
N GLU A 50 8.13 -15.20 -2.07
CA GLU A 50 6.70 -15.01 -2.37
C GLU A 50 5.80 -15.85 -1.46
N SER A 51 6.20 -17.10 -1.22
CA SER A 51 5.45 -18.02 -0.37
C SER A 51 5.57 -17.70 1.13
N LEU A 52 6.68 -17.06 1.52
CA LEU A 52 7.00 -16.74 2.90
C LEU A 52 6.34 -15.44 3.37
N VAL A 53 6.19 -14.46 2.47
CA VAL A 53 5.64 -13.14 2.78
C VAL A 53 4.46 -12.85 1.83
N PRO A 54 3.22 -13.24 2.20
CA PRO A 54 2.05 -13.10 1.33
C PRO A 54 1.52 -11.65 1.29
N ASN A 55 1.85 -10.82 2.27
CA ASN A 55 1.45 -9.41 2.28
C ASN A 55 2.30 -8.59 1.30
N ALA A 56 1.65 -7.88 0.38
CA ALA A 56 2.33 -7.14 -0.67
C ALA A 56 3.27 -6.04 -0.15
N LEU A 57 2.85 -5.25 0.84
CA LEU A 57 3.69 -4.16 1.37
C LEU A 57 4.87 -4.71 2.16
N ASP A 58 4.66 -5.76 2.95
CA ASP A 58 5.74 -6.40 3.71
C ASP A 58 6.73 -7.07 2.75
N TYR A 59 6.24 -7.69 1.67
CA TYR A 59 7.07 -8.25 0.61
C TYR A 59 7.96 -7.18 -0.02
N ILE A 60 7.37 -6.07 -0.47
CA ILE A 60 8.09 -4.95 -1.10
C ILE A 60 9.16 -4.38 -0.16
N ARG A 61 8.82 -4.14 1.12
CA ARG A 61 9.79 -3.65 2.12
C ARG A 61 10.91 -4.65 2.37
N THR A 62 10.58 -5.93 2.43
CA THR A 62 11.56 -7.01 2.64
C THR A 62 12.51 -7.13 1.45
N VAL A 63 12.00 -7.06 0.22
CA VAL A 63 12.81 -7.07 -1.00
C VAL A 63 13.77 -5.88 -1.02
N LYS A 64 13.28 -4.68 -0.72
CA LYS A 64 14.11 -3.47 -0.65
C LYS A 64 15.24 -3.59 0.37
N GLU A 65 14.97 -4.17 1.54
CA GLU A 65 15.97 -4.29 2.61
C GLU A 65 17.02 -5.38 2.33
N LEU A 66 16.60 -6.50 1.72
CA LEU A 66 17.49 -7.61 1.37
C LEU A 66 18.36 -7.28 0.15
N GLY A 67 17.75 -6.81 -0.94
CA GLY A 67 18.38 -6.62 -2.24
C GLY A 67 19.15 -7.86 -2.69
N ASN A 68 20.39 -7.69 -3.15
CA ASN A 68 21.23 -8.83 -3.52
C ASN A 68 21.87 -9.57 -2.33
N SER A 69 21.88 -9.03 -1.12
CA SER A 69 22.62 -9.61 0.02
C SER A 69 21.68 -10.28 1.01
N LEU A 70 21.41 -11.57 0.81
CA LEU A 70 20.48 -12.32 1.66
C LEU A 70 21.02 -12.58 3.08
N ASP A 71 22.31 -12.40 3.32
CA ASP A 71 22.92 -12.53 4.65
C ASP A 71 22.42 -11.47 5.65
N LYS A 72 21.84 -10.38 5.14
CA LYS A 72 21.24 -9.32 5.95
C LYS A 72 20.07 -9.81 6.81
N CYS A 73 19.46 -10.97 6.51
CA CYS A 73 18.31 -11.49 7.27
C CYS A 73 18.55 -11.60 8.79
N LYS A 74 19.77 -11.91 9.24
CA LYS A 74 20.03 -12.36 10.62
C LYS A 74 20.10 -11.24 11.66
N ASN A 75 20.56 -10.06 11.28
CA ASN A 75 20.87 -8.97 12.22
C ASN A 75 20.25 -7.62 11.80
N ASN A 76 19.22 -7.64 10.96
CA ASN A 76 18.65 -6.40 10.45
C ASN A 76 17.45 -5.97 11.30
N GLU A 77 17.64 -4.85 12.02
CA GLU A 77 16.60 -4.23 12.85
C GLU A 77 15.39 -3.78 12.02
N ASN A 78 15.59 -3.33 10.77
CA ASN A 78 14.49 -2.92 9.89
C ASN A 78 13.61 -4.12 9.52
N LEU A 79 14.19 -5.29 9.26
CA LEU A 79 13.41 -6.50 8.98
C LEU A 79 12.56 -6.93 10.17
N GLN A 80 13.01 -6.70 11.41
CA GLN A 80 12.24 -6.97 12.62
C GLN A 80 11.04 -6.04 12.80
N GLN A 81 11.07 -4.85 12.18
CA GLN A 81 9.92 -3.93 12.16
C GLN A 81 8.89 -4.32 11.09
N ILE A 82 9.29 -5.07 10.07
CA ILE A 82 8.45 -5.46 8.93
C ILE A 82 7.84 -6.85 9.16
N LEU A 83 8.65 -7.81 9.61
CA LEU A 83 8.32 -9.22 9.69
C LEU A 83 8.42 -9.73 11.13
N THR A 84 7.64 -10.77 11.46
CA THR A 84 7.77 -11.44 12.75
C THR A 84 9.11 -12.19 12.87
N ASN A 85 9.61 -12.38 14.09
CA ASN A 85 10.83 -13.16 14.31
C ASN A 85 10.73 -14.59 13.75
N ALA A 86 9.55 -15.21 13.79
CA ALA A 86 9.32 -16.53 13.21
C ALA A 86 9.52 -16.53 11.69
N THR A 87 8.93 -15.55 11.00
CA THR A 87 9.10 -15.42 9.54
C THR A 87 10.53 -15.07 9.15
N ILE A 88 11.22 -14.21 9.91
CA ILE A 88 12.64 -13.87 9.67
C ILE A 88 13.52 -15.12 9.77
N MET A 89 13.29 -15.97 10.78
CA MET A 89 14.04 -17.22 10.94
C MET A 89 13.84 -18.15 9.74
N VAL A 90 12.59 -18.33 9.30
CA VAL A 90 12.29 -19.16 8.12
C VAL A 90 12.95 -18.58 6.87
N VAL A 91 12.80 -17.27 6.64
CA VAL A 91 13.43 -16.56 5.51
C VAL A 91 14.95 -16.72 5.55
N SER A 92 15.60 -16.60 6.71
CA SER A 92 17.06 -16.76 6.83
C SER A 92 17.52 -18.20 6.53
N VAL A 93 16.75 -19.20 6.94
CA VAL A 93 17.07 -20.61 6.66
C VAL A 93 16.91 -20.88 5.17
N THR A 94 15.78 -20.47 4.58
CA THR A 94 15.51 -20.65 3.16
C THR A 94 16.49 -19.86 2.28
N ALA A 95 16.89 -18.66 2.70
CA ALA A 95 17.91 -17.86 2.04
C ALA A 95 19.28 -18.56 1.99
N SER A 96 19.61 -19.38 3.00
CA SER A 96 20.87 -20.14 3.02
C SER A 96 20.88 -21.32 2.04
N THR A 97 19.70 -21.76 1.60
CA THR A 97 19.52 -22.90 0.68
C THR A 97 18.82 -22.51 -0.62
N THR A 98 18.68 -21.22 -0.90
CA THR A 98 17.94 -20.74 -2.09
C THR A 98 18.68 -21.13 -3.37
N GLN A 99 17.90 -21.44 -4.40
CA GLN A 99 18.41 -21.76 -5.74
C GLN A 99 18.50 -20.53 -6.65
N GLY A 100 18.20 -19.35 -6.13
CA GLY A 100 18.26 -18.11 -6.89
C GLY A 100 19.69 -17.64 -7.20
N GLN A 101 19.80 -16.75 -8.18
CA GLN A 101 21.07 -16.19 -8.64
C GLN A 101 21.15 -14.69 -8.35
N GLN A 102 22.36 -14.13 -8.28
CA GLN A 102 22.50 -12.67 -8.09
C GLN A 102 21.92 -11.91 -9.29
N LEU A 103 21.25 -10.80 -8.99
CA LEU A 103 20.76 -9.86 -10.00
C LEU A 103 21.89 -8.98 -10.47
N THR A 104 21.81 -8.50 -11.72
CA THR A 104 22.70 -7.43 -12.16
C THR A 104 22.36 -6.12 -11.45
N GLU A 105 23.30 -5.17 -11.43
CA GLU A 105 23.05 -3.87 -10.80
C GLU A 105 21.85 -3.15 -11.42
N GLU A 106 21.72 -3.18 -12.75
CA GLU A 106 20.57 -2.61 -13.47
C GLU A 106 19.24 -3.30 -13.12
N GLU A 107 19.25 -4.61 -12.89
CA GLU A 107 18.05 -5.35 -12.47
C GLU A 107 17.66 -4.99 -11.04
N LEU A 108 18.65 -4.86 -10.15
CA LEU A 108 18.44 -4.50 -8.76
C LEU A 108 17.95 -3.05 -8.62
N GLU A 109 18.57 -2.10 -9.32
CA GLU A 109 18.18 -0.68 -9.33
C GLU A 109 16.72 -0.51 -9.75
N ARG A 110 16.28 -1.19 -10.84
CA ARG A 110 14.88 -1.16 -11.26
C ARG A 110 13.91 -1.72 -10.22
N ILE A 111 14.33 -2.73 -9.46
CA ILE A 111 13.52 -3.30 -8.38
C ILE A 111 13.45 -2.32 -7.21
N GLU A 112 14.57 -1.70 -6.84
CA GLU A 112 14.62 -0.69 -5.77
C GLU A 112 13.77 0.54 -6.11
N GLU A 113 13.86 1.06 -7.34
CA GLU A 113 13.00 2.15 -7.83
C GLU A 113 11.51 1.79 -7.76
N ALA A 114 11.15 0.57 -8.17
CA ALA A 114 9.77 0.10 -8.09
C ALA A 114 9.29 -0.04 -6.64
N CYS A 115 10.17 -0.50 -5.73
CA CYS A 115 9.88 -0.55 -4.30
C CYS A 115 9.65 0.84 -3.72
N ASP A 116 10.48 1.83 -4.09
CA ASP A 116 10.33 3.21 -3.63
C ASP A 116 9.03 3.84 -4.12
N MET A 117 8.73 3.67 -5.40
CA MET A 117 7.47 4.13 -5.99
C MET A 117 6.26 3.52 -5.27
N ALA A 118 6.28 2.22 -4.97
CA ALA A 118 5.19 1.58 -4.23
C ALA A 118 5.05 2.13 -2.80
N LEU A 119 6.15 2.39 -2.10
CA LEU A 119 6.11 2.96 -0.76
C LEU A 119 5.58 4.40 -0.77
N GLU A 120 5.99 5.22 -1.74
CA GLU A 120 5.48 6.58 -1.94
C GLU A 120 3.99 6.60 -2.29
N LEU A 121 3.54 5.70 -3.17
CA LEU A 121 2.14 5.52 -3.50
C LEU A 121 1.31 5.13 -2.27
N ASN A 122 1.81 4.19 -1.45
CA ASN A 122 1.14 3.80 -0.23
C ASN A 122 1.05 4.95 0.80
N GLN A 123 2.11 5.76 0.93
CA GLN A 123 2.06 6.96 1.78
C GLN A 123 1.05 7.99 1.25
N SER A 124 1.01 8.21 -0.05
CA SER A 124 0.07 9.13 -0.70
C SER A 124 -1.36 8.66 -0.50
N LYS A 125 -1.62 7.36 -0.64
CA LYS A 125 -2.92 6.73 -0.34
C LYS A 125 -3.35 7.02 1.11
N HIS A 126 -2.46 6.86 2.08
CA HIS A 126 -2.78 7.17 3.48
C HIS A 126 -3.18 8.63 3.69
N ARG A 127 -2.43 9.58 3.11
CA ARG A 127 -2.77 11.02 3.20
C ARG A 127 -4.15 11.33 2.59
N ILE A 128 -4.46 10.71 1.46
CA ILE A 128 -5.78 10.87 0.82
C ILE A 128 -6.88 10.26 1.70
N TYR A 129 -6.62 9.10 2.30
CA TYR A 129 -7.56 8.45 3.20
C TYR A 129 -7.86 9.29 4.44
N GLU A 130 -6.84 9.85 5.09
CA GLU A 130 -6.99 10.76 6.24
C GLU A 130 -7.81 12.01 5.87
N TYR A 131 -7.58 12.57 4.68
CA TYR A 131 -8.38 13.68 4.17
C TYR A 131 -9.85 13.31 3.99
N VAL A 132 -10.12 12.19 3.31
CA VAL A 132 -11.49 11.68 3.09
C VAL A 132 -12.18 11.42 4.43
N GLU A 133 -11.50 10.78 5.38
CA GLU A 133 -12.04 10.51 6.72
C GLU A 133 -12.39 11.80 7.47
N SER A 134 -11.48 12.78 7.48
CA SER A 134 -11.69 14.06 8.13
C SER A 134 -12.92 14.78 7.57
N ARG A 135 -13.03 14.91 6.23
CA ARG A 135 -14.18 15.61 5.63
C ARG A 135 -15.47 14.80 5.72
N MET A 136 -15.41 13.48 5.60
CA MET A 136 -16.59 12.64 5.64
C MET A 136 -17.23 12.58 7.02
N SER A 137 -16.42 12.67 8.08
CA SER A 137 -16.91 12.81 9.46
C SER A 137 -17.72 14.09 9.67
N PHE A 138 -17.47 15.13 8.87
CA PHE A 138 -18.24 16.37 8.88
C PHE A 138 -19.49 16.30 7.99
N ILE A 139 -19.37 15.72 6.79
CA ILE A 139 -20.46 15.67 5.79
C ILE A 139 -21.53 14.66 6.16
N ALA A 140 -21.13 13.45 6.52
CA ALA A 140 -22.05 12.35 6.83
C ALA A 140 -21.55 11.58 8.06
N PRO A 141 -21.59 12.19 9.27
CA PRO A 141 -21.06 11.59 10.50
C PRO A 141 -21.73 10.25 10.80
N ASN A 142 -23.07 10.20 10.76
CA ASN A 142 -23.82 8.98 11.09
C ASN A 142 -23.51 7.85 10.12
N LEU A 143 -23.42 8.15 8.82
CA LEU A 143 -23.10 7.16 7.80
C LEU A 143 -21.65 6.66 7.97
N SER A 144 -20.71 7.57 8.18
CA SER A 144 -19.29 7.25 8.41
C SER A 144 -19.09 6.34 9.62
N ILE A 145 -19.84 6.56 10.70
CA ILE A 145 -19.76 5.74 11.91
C ILE A 145 -20.26 4.31 11.63
N ILE A 146 -21.30 4.16 10.80
CA ILE A 146 -21.91 2.86 10.54
C ILE A 146 -21.09 2.05 9.51
N VAL A 147 -20.63 2.67 8.42
CA VAL A 147 -20.02 1.94 7.29
C VAL A 147 -18.55 2.29 7.01
N GLY A 148 -17.99 3.27 7.72
CA GLY A 148 -16.66 3.81 7.46
C GLY A 148 -16.65 4.91 6.39
N ALA A 149 -15.70 5.86 6.50
CA ALA A 149 -15.63 7.04 5.64
C ALA A 149 -15.47 6.71 4.15
N SER A 150 -14.61 5.74 3.79
CA SER A 150 -14.40 5.36 2.38
C SER A 150 -15.64 4.72 1.75
N THR A 151 -16.34 3.86 2.50
CA THR A 151 -17.60 3.25 2.06
C THR A 151 -18.70 4.30 1.93
N ALA A 152 -18.81 5.20 2.91
CA ALA A 152 -19.74 6.33 2.86
C ALA A 152 -19.49 7.22 1.63
N ALA A 153 -18.22 7.54 1.33
CA ALA A 153 -17.84 8.31 0.15
C ALA A 153 -18.27 7.64 -1.15
N LYS A 154 -18.09 6.32 -1.27
CA LYS A 154 -18.54 5.55 -2.46
C LYS A 154 -20.04 5.57 -2.62
N ILE A 155 -20.79 5.26 -1.55
CA ILE A 155 -22.26 5.18 -1.60
C ILE A 155 -22.83 6.54 -1.99
N MET A 156 -22.39 7.61 -1.34
CA MET A 156 -22.87 8.94 -1.67
C MET A 156 -22.49 9.31 -3.11
N GLY A 157 -21.24 9.06 -3.52
CA GLY A 157 -20.77 9.36 -4.87
C GLY A 157 -21.64 8.72 -5.97
N ILE A 158 -22.11 7.48 -5.75
CA ILE A 158 -23.01 6.77 -6.66
C ILE A 158 -24.46 7.27 -6.54
N ALA A 159 -24.94 7.51 -5.32
CA ALA A 159 -26.29 8.02 -5.07
C ALA A 159 -26.48 9.44 -5.60
N GLY A 160 -25.39 10.15 -5.87
CA GLY A 160 -25.40 11.54 -6.30
C GLY A 160 -25.60 12.52 -5.14
N GLY A 161 -25.53 12.04 -3.89
CA GLY A 161 -25.77 12.86 -2.72
C GLY A 161 -26.19 12.14 -1.44
N LEU A 162 -26.50 12.96 -0.44
CA LEU A 162 -27.14 12.57 0.83
C LEU A 162 -28.66 12.89 0.82
N THR A 163 -29.13 13.73 -0.11
CA THR A 163 -30.53 14.18 -0.26
C THR A 163 -31.39 13.27 -1.13
#